data_AF-A0A0B2UKL7-F1
#
_entry.id   AF-A0A0B2UKL7-F1
#
_cell.length_a   1.000
_cell.length_b   1.000
_cell.length_c   1.000
_cell.angle_alpha   90.00
_cell.angle_beta   90.00
_cell.angle_gamma   90.00
#
_symmetry.space_group_name_H-M   'P 1'
#
loop_
_entity.id
_entity.type
_entity.pdbx_description
1 polymer ?
#
loop_
_entity_poly.entity_id
_entity_poly.type
_entity_poly.pdbx_seq_one_letter_code
_entity_poly.pdbx_strand_id
1 'polypeptide(L)'
;MSETSPLASRISKLQESGIFCTIDIDRLGYGSFTTTKTADLNPTVKNANKLRSSIDSLMAQSMNDGIKAQIEVIMLYIKGYIEESKTRSAVHTIKMWKGLAKYVSSVIKALSNDEIAGFIRFVLFNIKFHYMFLEASLIIKQSRKGTNHEGTLSYFLNEYTSMHEMLSSSGSQQFAIVQLCDLEELIKNKINSI
;
A
#
# COMPACT_ATOMS: atom_id res chain seq x y z
N MET A 1 9.04 20.15 -35.98
CA MET A 1 9.02 19.79 -34.54
C MET A 1 7.55 19.69 -34.15
N SER A 2 7.01 18.47 -33.98
CA SER A 2 5.58 18.30 -33.68
C SER A 2 5.35 18.50 -32.20
N GLU A 3 4.48 19.46 -31.86
CA GLU A 3 3.96 19.64 -30.51
C GLU A 3 3.31 18.33 -30.06
N THR A 4 3.86 17.70 -29.02
CA THR A 4 3.24 16.53 -28.41
C THR A 4 2.02 17.01 -27.64
N SER A 5 0.83 16.55 -28.04
CA SER A 5 -0.41 16.97 -27.37
C SER A 5 -0.34 16.63 -25.87
N PRO A 6 -0.98 17.43 -24.98
CA PRO A 6 -1.03 17.15 -23.54
C PRO A 6 -1.53 15.73 -23.21
N LEU A 7 -2.35 15.17 -24.09
CA LEU A 7 -2.84 13.80 -24.01
C LEU A 7 -1.72 12.77 -24.25
N ALA A 8 -0.88 12.99 -25.27
CA ALA A 8 0.25 12.11 -25.57
C ALA A 8 1.26 12.04 -24.42
N SER A 9 1.52 13.17 -23.74
CA SER A 9 2.37 13.21 -22.54
C SER A 9 1.76 12.41 -21.37
N ARG A 10 0.45 12.54 -21.14
CA ARG A 10 -0.26 11.76 -20.10
C ARG A 10 -0.26 10.25 -20.40
N ILE A 11 -0.49 9.89 -21.65
CA ILE A 11 -0.44 8.50 -22.13
C ILE A 11 0.95 7.91 -21.95
N SER A 12 1.99 8.65 -22.32
CA SER A 12 3.39 8.23 -22.15
C SER A 12 3.73 8.01 -20.67
N LYS A 13 3.31 8.90 -19.76
CA LYS A 13 3.46 8.70 -18.31
C LYS A 13 2.72 7.46 -17.77
N LEU A 14 1.56 7.14 -18.35
CA LEU A 14 0.80 5.94 -17.99
C LEU A 14 1.47 4.66 -18.50
N GLN A 15 2.10 4.69 -19.68
CA GLN A 15 2.93 3.59 -20.18
C GLN A 15 4.20 3.40 -19.33
N GLU A 16 4.89 4.48 -19.01
CA GLU A 16 6.06 4.50 -18.12
C GLU A 16 5.75 3.99 -16.71
N SER A 17 4.50 4.09 -16.27
CA SER A 17 4.08 3.58 -14.95
C SER A 17 4.18 2.05 -14.81
N GLY A 18 4.28 1.34 -15.94
CA GLY A 18 4.42 -0.12 -16.01
C GLY A 18 3.16 -0.89 -15.57
N ILE A 19 2.01 -0.22 -15.46
CA ILE A 19 0.74 -0.81 -15.03
C ILE A 19 -0.08 -1.31 -16.24
N PHE A 20 0.11 -0.69 -17.41
CA PHE A 20 -0.69 -0.92 -18.62
C PHE A 20 0.22 -1.32 -19.77
N CYS A 21 -0.11 -2.41 -20.47
CA CYS A 21 0.72 -2.95 -21.56
C CYS A 21 0.22 -2.57 -22.94
N THR A 22 -1.10 -2.52 -23.14
CA THR A 22 -1.69 -2.17 -24.44
C THR A 22 -2.61 -0.97 -24.25
N ILE A 23 -2.40 0.02 -25.12
CA ILE A 23 -3.24 1.19 -25.23
C ILE A 23 -3.96 1.04 -26.56
N ASP A 24 -5.23 0.67 -26.49
CA ASP A 24 -6.08 0.63 -27.66
C ASP A 24 -6.94 1.89 -27.59
N ILE A 25 -6.51 2.94 -28.30
CA ILE A 25 -7.23 4.21 -28.42
C ILE A 25 -7.74 4.30 -29.85
N ASP A 26 -9.05 4.39 -30.00
CA ASP A 26 -9.68 4.58 -31.30
C ASP A 26 -9.39 5.98 -31.88
N ARG A 27 -9.78 6.18 -33.14
CA ARG A 27 -9.58 7.46 -33.85
C ARG A 27 -10.38 8.63 -33.26
N LEU A 28 -11.32 8.35 -32.34
CA LEU A 28 -12.14 9.35 -31.66
C LEU A 28 -11.59 9.70 -30.26
N GLY A 29 -10.51 9.06 -29.82
CA GLY A 29 -9.86 9.31 -28.54
C GLY A 29 -10.40 8.47 -27.37
N TYR A 30 -11.29 7.51 -27.63
CA TYR A 30 -11.74 6.55 -26.62
C TYR A 30 -10.81 5.35 -26.61
N GLY A 31 -10.35 4.95 -25.42
CA GLY A 31 -9.48 3.80 -25.33
C GLY A 31 -9.56 3.06 -24.02
N SER A 32 -9.15 1.79 -24.10
CA SER A 32 -9.10 0.89 -22.96
C SER A 32 -7.64 0.65 -22.59
N PHE A 33 -7.32 0.77 -21.30
CA PHE A 33 -6.03 0.31 -20.80
C PHE A 33 -6.15 -1.15 -20.40
N THR A 34 -5.46 -2.04 -21.11
CA THR A 34 -5.26 -3.40 -20.62
C THR A 34 -4.13 -3.37 -19.61
N THR A 35 -4.48 -3.62 -18.35
CA THR A 35 -3.46 -3.85 -17.32
C THR A 35 -2.65 -5.07 -17.72
N THR A 36 -1.35 -5.07 -17.43
CA THR A 36 -0.52 -6.27 -17.54
C THR A 36 -1.31 -7.44 -16.94
N LYS A 37 -1.45 -8.56 -17.66
CA LYS A 37 -1.86 -9.85 -17.09
C LYS A 37 -1.26 -9.91 -15.69
N THR A 38 -2.07 -10.13 -14.65
CA THR A 38 -1.62 -10.35 -13.28
C THR A 38 -0.45 -11.33 -13.29
N ALA A 39 0.77 -10.79 -13.43
CA ALA A 39 1.99 -11.56 -13.55
C ALA A 39 2.10 -12.32 -12.24
N ASP A 40 2.01 -13.65 -12.31
CA ASP A 40 1.68 -14.56 -11.22
C ASP A 40 1.84 -13.94 -9.84
N LEU A 41 0.81 -13.18 -9.44
CA LEU A 41 0.76 -12.65 -8.08
C LEU A 41 0.77 -13.88 -7.19
N ASN A 42 1.52 -13.80 -6.10
CA ASN A 42 1.53 -14.91 -5.17
C ASN A 42 0.07 -15.25 -4.75
N PRO A 43 -0.23 -16.52 -4.42
CA PRO A 43 -1.58 -16.95 -4.07
C PRO A 43 -2.21 -16.10 -2.95
N THR A 44 -1.38 -15.64 -2.00
CA THR A 44 -1.81 -14.81 -0.87
C THR A 44 -2.38 -13.45 -1.32
N VAL A 45 -1.72 -12.75 -2.25
CA VAL A 45 -2.20 -11.48 -2.82
C VAL A 45 -3.44 -11.71 -3.69
N LYS A 46 -3.49 -12.83 -4.44
CA LYS A 46 -4.70 -13.20 -5.20
C LYS A 46 -5.90 -13.38 -4.25
N ASN A 47 -5.70 -14.06 -3.12
CA ASN A 47 -6.74 -14.23 -2.09
C ASN A 47 -7.14 -12.89 -1.46
N ALA A 48 -6.18 -12.02 -1.14
CA ALA A 48 -6.47 -10.67 -0.62
C ALA A 48 -7.36 -9.87 -1.59
N ASN A 49 -7.06 -9.90 -2.88
CA ASN A 49 -7.87 -9.21 -3.90
C ASN A 49 -9.29 -9.79 -4.00
N LYS A 50 -9.43 -11.11 -3.94
CA LYS A 50 -10.74 -11.78 -3.96
C LYS A 50 -11.57 -11.39 -2.74
N LEU A 51 -11.01 -11.50 -1.54
CA LEU A 51 -11.70 -11.12 -0.30
C LEU A 51 -12.04 -9.63 -0.30
N ARG A 52 -11.15 -8.78 -0.82
CA ARG A 52 -11.40 -7.34 -0.93
C ARG A 52 -12.63 -7.04 -1.77
N SER A 53 -12.85 -7.77 -2.86
CA SER A 53 -14.00 -7.57 -3.74
C SER A 53 -15.34 -7.92 -3.10
N SER A 54 -15.35 -8.71 -2.01
CA SER A 54 -16.57 -9.07 -1.29
C SER A 54 -16.87 -8.19 -0.06
N ILE A 55 -15.96 -7.28 0.32
CA ILE A 55 -16.10 -6.47 1.55
C ILE A 55 -17.41 -5.68 1.57
N ASP A 56 -17.78 -5.01 0.48
CA ASP A 56 -18.98 -4.16 0.47
C ASP A 56 -20.26 -4.99 0.69
N SER A 57 -20.31 -6.19 0.10
CA SER A 57 -21.41 -7.13 0.33
C SER A 57 -21.41 -7.65 1.77
N LEU A 58 -20.25 -7.90 2.36
CA LEU A 58 -20.14 -8.37 3.75
C LEU A 58 -20.56 -7.27 4.71
N MET A 59 -20.13 -6.03 4.50
CA MET A 59 -20.54 -4.86 5.28
C MET A 59 -22.06 -4.66 5.26
N ALA A 60 -22.70 -4.90 4.11
CA ALA A 60 -24.15 -4.82 3.98
C ALA A 60 -24.90 -5.93 4.75
N GLN A 61 -24.29 -7.11 4.92
CA GLN A 61 -24.88 -8.24 5.65
C GLN A 61 -24.59 -8.16 7.16
N SER A 62 -23.35 -7.84 7.52
CA SER A 62 -22.83 -7.80 8.88
C SER A 62 -21.63 -6.86 8.93
N MET A 63 -21.79 -5.73 9.62
CA MET A 63 -20.71 -4.75 9.79
C MET A 63 -19.47 -5.41 10.41
N ASN A 64 -19.65 -6.27 11.41
CA ASN A 64 -18.54 -6.95 12.08
C ASN A 64 -17.78 -7.88 11.12
N ASP A 65 -18.48 -8.65 10.29
CA ASP A 65 -17.84 -9.54 9.32
C ASP A 65 -17.13 -8.76 8.20
N GLY A 66 -17.73 -7.65 7.76
CA GLY A 66 -17.08 -6.73 6.83
C GLY A 66 -15.80 -6.11 7.40
N ILE A 67 -15.81 -5.72 8.69
CA ILE A 67 -14.63 -5.20 9.39
C ILE A 67 -13.56 -6.29 9.52
N LYS A 68 -13.94 -7.51 9.94
CA LYS A 68 -13.01 -8.66 10.01
C LYS A 68 -12.38 -8.92 8.65
N ALA A 69 -13.17 -8.93 7.58
CA ALA A 69 -12.68 -9.11 6.22
C ALA A 69 -11.72 -7.99 5.79
N GLN A 70 -11.98 -6.72 6.16
CA GLN A 70 -11.04 -5.61 5.89
C GLN A 70 -9.69 -5.82 6.58
N ILE A 71 -9.72 -6.19 7.86
CA ILE A 71 -8.51 -6.43 8.65
C ILE A 71 -7.75 -7.65 8.10
N GLU A 72 -8.46 -8.70 7.70
CA GLU A 72 -7.90 -9.90 7.08
C GLU A 72 -7.24 -9.59 5.72
N VAL A 73 -7.85 -8.75 4.89
CA VAL A 73 -7.24 -8.29 3.63
C VAL A 73 -5.91 -7.60 3.88
N ILE A 74 -5.83 -6.74 4.90
CA ILE A 74 -4.57 -6.07 5.29
C ILE A 74 -3.51 -7.10 5.67
N MET A 75 -3.87 -8.09 6.50
CA MET A 75 -2.99 -9.19 6.89
C MET A 75 -2.48 -9.99 5.68
N LEU A 76 -3.37 -10.35 4.76
CA LEU A 76 -3.01 -11.12 3.56
C LEU A 76 -2.08 -10.32 2.64
N TYR A 77 -2.29 -9.00 2.48
CA TYR A 77 -1.35 -8.17 1.74
C TYR A 77 0.02 -8.10 2.41
N ILE A 78 0.09 -7.92 3.74
CA ILE A 78 1.36 -7.92 4.49
C ILE A 78 2.12 -9.21 4.22
N LYS A 79 1.47 -10.35 4.45
CA LYS A 79 2.06 -11.68 4.23
C LYS A 79 2.50 -11.87 2.78
N GLY A 80 1.65 -11.50 1.84
CA GLY A 80 1.96 -11.63 0.43
C GLY A 80 3.12 -10.76 -0.02
N TYR A 81 3.29 -9.56 0.54
CA TYR A 81 4.37 -8.65 0.18
C TYR A 81 5.70 -9.07 0.78
N ILE A 82 5.70 -9.72 1.96
CA ILE A 82 6.89 -10.39 2.51
C ILE A 82 7.37 -11.48 1.55
N GLU A 83 6.47 -12.31 1.04
CA GLU A 83 6.83 -13.37 0.09
C GLU A 83 7.35 -12.79 -1.24
N GLU A 84 6.64 -11.82 -1.82
CA GLU A 84 7.04 -11.15 -3.07
C GLU A 84 8.36 -10.37 -2.94
N SER A 85 8.72 -9.90 -1.73
CA SER A 85 10.01 -9.23 -1.49
C SER A 85 11.23 -10.13 -1.70
N LYS A 86 11.06 -11.45 -1.66
CA LYS A 86 12.13 -12.43 -1.88
C LYS A 86 12.46 -12.59 -3.36
N THR A 87 11.50 -12.31 -4.25
CA THR A 87 11.60 -12.60 -5.69
C THR A 87 11.59 -11.34 -6.54
N ARG A 88 11.08 -10.22 -6.03
CA ARG A 88 10.96 -8.96 -6.78
C ARG A 88 12.03 -7.93 -6.37
N SER A 89 12.20 -6.91 -7.21
CA SER A 89 13.14 -5.82 -6.93
C SER A 89 12.68 -4.96 -5.76
N ALA A 90 13.63 -4.41 -5.00
CA ALA A 90 13.34 -3.53 -3.86
C ALA A 90 12.44 -2.34 -4.23
N VAL A 91 12.64 -1.74 -5.41
CA VAL A 91 11.79 -0.65 -5.92
C VAL A 91 10.34 -1.09 -6.10
N HIS A 92 10.12 -2.30 -6.64
CA HIS A 92 8.79 -2.85 -6.82
C HIS A 92 8.13 -3.16 -5.48
N THR A 93 8.86 -3.78 -4.55
CA THR A 93 8.40 -4.05 -3.19
C THR A 93 7.98 -2.77 -2.48
N ILE A 94 8.78 -1.70 -2.53
CA ILE A 94 8.45 -0.39 -1.95
C ILE A 94 7.13 0.15 -2.55
N LYS A 95 6.96 0.06 -3.88
CA LYS A 95 5.72 0.50 -4.55
C LYS A 95 4.49 -0.25 -4.02
N MET A 96 4.61 -1.56 -3.81
CA MET A 96 3.55 -2.40 -3.23
C MET A 96 3.20 -1.93 -1.82
N TRP A 97 4.18 -1.80 -0.92
CA TRP A 97 3.96 -1.34 0.45
C TRP A 97 3.33 0.05 0.53
N LYS A 98 3.74 1.00 -0.32
CA LYS A 98 3.09 2.32 -0.40
C LYS A 98 1.64 2.22 -0.87
N GLY A 99 1.35 1.32 -1.80
CA GLY A 99 -0.02 1.01 -2.21
C GLY A 99 -0.87 0.50 -1.06
N LEU A 100 -0.33 -0.42 -0.25
CA LEU A 100 -0.99 -0.91 0.96
C LEU A 100 -1.22 0.20 1.98
N ALA A 101 -0.23 1.07 2.24
CA ALA A 101 -0.38 2.19 3.17
C ALA A 101 -1.53 3.13 2.77
N LYS A 102 -1.69 3.41 1.47
CA LYS A 102 -2.82 4.20 0.94
C LYS A 102 -4.16 3.48 1.16
N TYR A 103 -4.20 2.17 0.89
CA TYR A 103 -5.40 1.37 1.11
C TYR A 103 -5.79 1.35 2.59
N VAL A 104 -4.85 1.07 3.50
CA VAL A 104 -5.09 1.07 4.95
C VAL A 104 -5.56 2.45 5.43
N SER A 105 -4.99 3.53 4.90
CA SER A 105 -5.45 4.90 5.20
C SER A 105 -6.91 5.12 4.76
N SER A 106 -7.33 4.56 3.62
CA SER A 106 -8.73 4.65 3.18
C SER A 106 -9.67 3.84 4.08
N VAL A 107 -9.22 2.68 4.55
CA VAL A 107 -9.95 1.85 5.53
C VAL A 107 -10.18 2.62 6.82
N ILE A 108 -9.14 3.23 7.40
CA ILE A 108 -9.25 4.02 8.64
C ILE A 108 -10.30 5.14 8.48
N LYS A 109 -10.35 5.81 7.33
CA LYS A 109 -11.32 6.89 7.06
C LYS A 109 -12.76 6.39 6.91
N ALA A 110 -12.94 5.15 6.46
CA ALA A 110 -14.26 4.55 6.24
C ALA A 110 -14.84 3.93 7.51
N LEU A 111 -14.01 3.64 8.52
CA LEU A 111 -14.45 3.03 9.77
C LEU A 111 -15.00 4.07 10.74
N SER A 112 -16.18 3.78 11.28
CA SER A 112 -16.81 4.55 12.34
C SER A 112 -16.39 4.11 13.75
N ASN A 113 -15.79 2.92 13.89
CA ASN A 113 -15.35 2.38 15.18
C ASN A 113 -13.94 2.89 15.53
N ASP A 114 -13.86 3.78 16.52
CA ASP A 114 -12.61 4.42 16.93
C ASP A 114 -11.56 3.46 17.49
N GLU A 115 -11.97 2.40 18.19
CA GLU A 115 -11.04 1.41 18.76
C GLU A 115 -10.38 0.60 17.63
N ILE A 116 -11.18 0.14 16.68
CA ILE A 116 -10.70 -0.62 15.51
C ILE A 116 -9.87 0.30 14.60
N ALA A 117 -10.31 1.54 14.38
CA ALA A 117 -9.54 2.53 13.66
C ALA A 117 -8.18 2.80 14.34
N GLY A 118 -8.14 2.86 15.67
CA GLY A 118 -6.92 2.97 16.47
C GLY A 118 -5.96 1.81 16.23
N PHE A 119 -6.46 0.57 16.27
CA PHE A 119 -5.64 -0.61 15.94
C PHE A 119 -5.11 -0.56 14.50
N ILE A 120 -5.93 -0.17 13.54
CA ILE A 120 -5.49 -0.11 12.14
C ILE A 120 -4.50 1.05 11.92
N ARG A 121 -4.59 2.16 12.67
CA ARG A 121 -3.55 3.20 12.71
C ARG A 121 -2.21 2.64 13.21
N PHE A 122 -2.21 1.77 14.21
CA PHE A 122 -1.01 1.05 14.66
C PHE A 122 -0.43 0.14 13.57
N VAL A 123 -1.30 -0.59 12.84
CA VAL A 123 -0.87 -1.40 11.69
C VAL A 123 -0.27 -0.53 10.58
N LEU A 124 -0.92 0.59 10.26
CA LEU A 124 -0.43 1.56 9.26
C LEU A 124 0.94 2.12 9.66
N PHE A 125 1.13 2.48 10.93
CA PHE A 125 2.42 2.95 11.44
C PHE A 125 3.54 1.94 11.16
N ASN A 126 3.32 0.66 11.47
CA ASN A 126 4.32 -0.38 11.23
C ASN A 126 4.57 -0.63 9.74
N ILE A 127 3.53 -0.60 8.91
CA ILE A 127 3.66 -0.65 7.44
C ILE A 127 4.55 0.50 6.94
N LYS A 128 4.30 1.73 7.42
CA LYS A 128 5.07 2.92 7.07
C LYS A 128 6.53 2.79 7.47
N PHE A 129 6.75 2.42 8.71
CA PHE A 129 8.09 2.21 9.23
C PHE A 129 8.89 1.22 8.37
N HIS A 130 8.29 0.10 7.98
CA HIS A 130 8.98 -0.90 7.18
C HIS A 130 9.31 -0.44 5.75
N TYR A 131 8.41 0.21 5.03
CA TYR A 131 8.78 0.68 3.69
C TYR A 131 9.77 1.84 3.74
N MET A 132 9.71 2.70 4.76
CA MET A 132 10.71 3.76 4.95
C MET A 132 12.09 3.19 5.21
N PHE A 133 12.19 2.11 5.99
CA PHE A 133 13.45 1.39 6.17
C PHE A 133 14.00 0.83 4.85
N LEU A 134 13.13 0.26 4.01
CA LEU A 134 13.52 -0.22 2.68
C LEU A 134 14.01 0.93 1.78
N GLU A 135 13.35 2.07 1.80
CA GLU A 135 13.74 3.27 1.05
C GLU A 135 15.07 3.85 1.52
N ALA A 136 15.25 4.02 2.84
CA ALA A 136 16.50 4.47 3.42
C ALA A 136 17.66 3.54 3.04
N SER A 137 17.44 2.23 3.11
CA SER A 137 18.42 1.22 2.69
C SER A 137 18.79 1.32 1.20
N LEU A 138 17.81 1.62 0.34
CA LEU A 138 18.01 1.80 -1.10
C LEU A 138 18.77 3.09 -1.40
N ILE A 139 18.45 4.18 -0.70
CA ILE A 139 19.13 5.47 -0.85
C ILE A 139 20.58 5.38 -0.38
N ILE A 140 20.85 4.76 0.78
CA ILE A 140 22.23 4.55 1.27
C ILE A 140 23.07 3.77 0.24
N LYS A 141 22.47 2.80 -0.46
CA LYS A 141 23.15 2.08 -1.55
C LYS A 141 23.40 2.97 -2.79
N GLN A 142 22.53 3.94 -3.05
CA GLN A 142 22.63 4.84 -4.21
C GLN A 142 23.47 6.09 -3.96
N SER A 143 23.47 6.66 -2.76
CA SER A 143 24.23 7.86 -2.38
C SER A 143 25.75 7.65 -2.46
N ARG A 144 26.21 6.40 -2.42
CA ARG A 144 27.58 5.99 -2.81
C ARG A 144 27.93 6.34 -4.28
N LYS A 145 26.96 6.77 -5.09
CA LYS A 145 27.13 7.16 -6.51
C LYS A 145 26.94 8.67 -6.78
N GLY A 146 26.83 9.51 -5.74
CA GLY A 146 26.91 10.98 -5.87
C GLY A 146 25.66 11.70 -6.39
N THR A 147 24.45 11.24 -6.08
CA THR A 147 23.19 11.89 -6.49
C THR A 147 22.72 12.98 -5.51
N ASN A 148 22.01 13.99 -6.04
CA ASN A 148 21.48 15.12 -5.26
C ASN A 148 20.23 14.69 -4.44
N HIS A 149 20.13 15.10 -3.17
CA HIS A 149 19.21 14.50 -2.17
C HIS A 149 18.17 15.47 -1.57
N GLU A 150 18.03 16.68 -2.08
CA GLU A 150 17.15 17.70 -1.46
C GLU A 150 15.67 17.28 -1.45
N GLY A 151 15.15 16.75 -2.57
CA GLY A 151 13.78 16.22 -2.63
C GLY A 151 13.56 14.96 -1.78
N THR A 152 14.63 14.23 -1.45
CA THR A 152 14.58 13.05 -0.58
C THR A 152 14.33 13.46 0.88
N LEU A 153 14.96 14.54 1.36
CA LEU A 153 14.77 15.03 2.72
C LEU A 153 13.32 15.45 2.98
N SER A 154 12.75 16.27 2.09
CA SER A 154 11.35 16.72 2.21
C SER A 154 10.36 15.54 2.24
N TYR A 155 10.61 14.49 1.46
CA TYR A 155 9.82 13.26 1.50
C TYR A 155 9.90 12.56 2.87
N PHE A 156 11.11 12.34 3.41
CA PHE A 156 11.27 11.68 4.72
C PHE A 156 10.66 12.50 5.86
N LEU A 157 10.78 13.83 5.81
CA LEU A 157 10.14 14.71 6.80
C LEU A 157 8.62 14.57 6.76
N ASN A 158 8.01 14.52 5.57
CA ASN A 158 6.56 14.32 5.44
C ASN A 158 6.11 12.96 5.99
N GLU A 159 6.85 11.88 5.71
CA GLU A 159 6.52 10.56 6.25
C GLU A 159 6.71 10.50 7.77
N TYR A 160 7.78 11.12 8.29
CA TYR A 160 8.00 11.24 9.73
C TYR A 160 6.87 12.01 10.42
N THR A 161 6.47 13.16 9.89
CA THR A 161 5.34 13.95 10.43
C THR A 161 4.06 13.11 10.45
N SER A 162 3.78 12.39 9.36
CA SER A 162 2.61 11.51 9.30
C SER A 162 2.66 10.38 10.34
N MET A 163 3.83 9.78 10.60
CA MET A 163 3.98 8.78 11.67
C MET A 163 3.85 9.40 13.06
N HIS A 164 4.38 10.60 13.28
CA HIS A 164 4.25 11.35 14.52
C HIS A 164 2.78 11.72 14.83
N GLU A 165 2.01 12.10 13.81
CA GLU A 165 0.57 12.35 13.93
C GLU A 165 -0.18 11.07 14.31
N MET A 166 0.17 9.92 13.72
CA MET A 166 -0.42 8.62 14.10
C MET A 166 -0.13 8.27 15.56
N LEU A 167 1.13 8.44 15.99
CA LEU A 167 1.55 8.29 17.37
C LEU A 167 0.70 9.16 18.31
N SER A 168 0.64 10.46 18.02
CA SER A 168 -0.01 11.46 18.87
C SER A 168 -1.53 11.28 18.95
N SER A 169 -2.17 10.86 17.85
CA SER A 169 -3.64 10.72 17.74
C SER A 169 -4.17 9.38 18.25
N SER A 170 -3.30 8.40 18.47
CA SER A 170 -3.71 7.04 18.82
C SER A 170 -4.20 6.86 20.25
N GLY A 171 -3.90 7.79 21.16
CA GLY A 171 -4.15 7.63 22.61
C GLY A 171 -3.41 6.46 23.26
N SER A 172 -2.58 5.72 22.52
CA SER A 172 -1.90 4.52 23.01
C SER A 172 -0.59 4.90 23.69
N GLN A 173 -0.41 4.44 24.93
CA GLN A 173 0.83 4.68 25.70
C GLN A 173 2.05 3.94 25.12
N GLN A 174 1.86 2.99 24.20
CA GLN A 174 2.93 2.22 23.58
C GLN A 174 2.66 1.97 22.10
N PHE A 175 3.32 2.75 21.25
CA PHE A 175 3.56 2.39 19.85
C PHE A 175 4.90 1.67 19.77
N ALA A 176 4.86 0.35 19.75
CA ALA A 176 6.04 -0.46 19.48
C ALA A 176 6.18 -0.66 17.96
N ILE A 177 7.41 -0.50 17.46
CA ILE A 177 7.79 -1.03 16.16
C ILE A 177 7.93 -2.54 16.34
N VAL A 178 7.15 -3.30 15.59
CA VAL A 178 7.16 -4.77 15.66
C VAL A 178 7.72 -5.38 14.38
N GLN A 179 8.13 -6.64 14.43
CA GLN A 179 8.45 -7.36 13.21
C GLN A 179 7.17 -7.68 12.43
N LEU A 180 7.28 -7.84 11.11
CA LEU A 180 6.12 -8.14 10.26
C LEU A 180 5.42 -9.45 10.62
N CYS A 181 6.14 -10.46 11.13
CA CYS A 181 5.55 -11.71 11.62
C CYS A 181 4.71 -11.49 12.89
N ASP A 182 5.19 -10.66 13.81
CA ASP A 182 4.48 -10.34 15.05
C ASP A 182 3.25 -9.48 14.75
N LEU A 183 3.36 -8.57 13.78
CA LEU A 183 2.23 -7.78 13.29
C LEU A 183 1.12 -8.66 12.72
N GLU A 184 1.47 -9.72 11.99
CA GLU A 184 0.50 -10.72 11.51
C GLU A 184 -0.26 -11.37 12.67
N GLU A 185 0.43 -11.78 13.74
CA GLU A 185 -0.22 -12.38 14.91
C GLU A 185 -1.12 -11.41 15.66
N LEU A 186 -0.68 -10.16 15.85
CA LEU A 186 -1.51 -9.12 16.46
C LEU A 186 -2.79 -8.88 15.67
N ILE A 187 -2.71 -8.89 14.34
CA ILE A 187 -3.87 -8.75 13.46
C ILE A 187 -4.82 -9.96 13.60
N LYS A 188 -4.30 -11.20 13.61
CA LYS A 188 -5.13 -12.39 13.85
C LYS A 188 -5.87 -12.33 15.18
N ASN A 189 -5.16 -11.96 16.24
CA ASN A 189 -5.75 -11.82 17.57
C ASN A 189 -6.85 -10.75 17.57
N LYS A 190 -6.66 -9.63 16.87
CA LYS A 190 -7.70 -8.60 16.76
C LYS A 190 -8.93 -9.12 16.02
N ILE A 191 -8.77 -9.84 14.90
CA ILE A 191 -9.89 -10.45 14.15
C ILE A 191 -10.72 -11.37 15.05
N ASN A 192 -10.07 -12.20 15.87
CA ASN A 192 -10.74 -13.14 16.79
C ASN A 192 -11.45 -12.46 17.97
N SER A 193 -11.09 -11.21 18.28
CA SER A 193 -11.68 -10.42 19.38
C SER A 193 -12.88 -9.57 18.97
N ILE A 194 -13.14 -9.44 17.67
CA ILE A 194 -14.31 -8.73 17.09
C ILE A 194 -15.50 -9.70 17.03
#